data_AF-A0A3M6T4V8-F1
#
_entry.id   AF-A0A3M6T4V8-F1
#
_cell.length_a   1.000
_cell.length_b   1.000
_cell.length_c   1.000
_cell.angle_alpha   90.00
_cell.angle_beta   90.00
_cell.angle_gamma   90.00
#
_symmetry.space_group_name_H-M   'P 1'
#
loop_
_entity.id
_entity.type
_entity.pdbx_description
1 polymer ?
#
loop_
_entity_poly.entity_id
_entity_poly.type
_entity_poly.pdbx_seq_one_letter_code
_entity_poly.pdbx_strand_id
1 'polypeptide(L)'
;MAKWGEGDPRWIVEERADAKNVNNWHWTEKNATPWSKERLKSLLKDLEIETDEGKAKITEVTKIDGEAYANNRKAKLIFFYEWVITLEWTGTIKDDDKVWKGKIEIPNLSEENDAHEVNVVVTADKDSEASYKLKQLIRSVGTGLIREKMGQYIKELRQGSCFLHIM
;
A
#
# COMPACT_ATOMS: atom_id res chain seq x y z
N MET A 1 29.19 29.64 -45.41
CA MET A 1 30.05 28.46 -45.19
C MET A 1 30.78 28.68 -43.88
N ALA A 2 30.66 27.76 -42.91
CA ALA A 2 31.35 27.88 -41.63
C ALA A 2 32.85 27.59 -41.81
N LYS A 3 33.71 28.35 -41.13
CA LYS A 3 35.18 28.20 -41.21
C LYS A 3 35.60 26.99 -40.37
N TRP A 4 36.48 26.15 -40.92
CA TRP A 4 37.06 25.01 -40.23
C TRP A 4 37.89 25.47 -39.02
N GLY A 5 37.49 25.06 -37.81
CA GLY A 5 38.18 25.40 -36.56
C GLY A 5 37.45 26.36 -35.62
N GLU A 6 36.36 27.00 -36.06
CA GLU A 6 35.46 27.75 -35.19
C GLU A 6 34.12 27.02 -35.13
N GLY A 7 33.89 26.24 -34.06
CA GLY A 7 32.58 25.70 -33.77
C GLY A 7 31.62 26.86 -33.53
N ASP A 8 30.58 26.99 -34.36
CA ASP A 8 29.64 28.11 -34.21
C ASP A 8 28.84 27.93 -32.90
N PRO A 9 28.69 29.01 -32.12
CA PRO A 9 28.16 28.96 -30.76
C PRO A 9 26.73 28.42 -30.67
N ARG A 10 26.00 28.30 -31.79
CA ARG A 10 24.68 27.62 -31.82
C ARG A 10 24.75 26.10 -31.61
N TRP A 11 25.92 25.48 -31.74
CA TRP A 11 26.13 24.04 -31.67
C TRP A 11 27.14 23.63 -30.57
N ILE A 12 27.57 24.57 -29.73
CA ILE A 12 28.30 24.27 -28.50
C ILE A 12 27.29 23.74 -27.47
N VAL A 13 27.30 22.42 -27.26
CA VAL A 13 26.61 21.78 -26.14
C VAL A 13 27.52 21.96 -24.92
N GLU A 14 27.29 22.99 -24.13
CA GLU A 14 27.91 23.09 -22.80
C GLU A 14 27.31 22.00 -21.91
N GLU A 15 28.14 21.07 -21.42
CA GLU A 15 27.76 20.19 -20.33
C GLU A 15 27.52 21.03 -19.08
N ARG A 16 26.25 21.30 -18.78
CA ARG A 16 25.84 21.97 -17.56
C ARG A 16 26.15 21.07 -16.36
N ALA A 17 27.01 21.54 -15.46
CA ALA A 17 27.40 20.86 -14.22
C ALA A 17 26.21 20.61 -13.26
N ASP A 18 25.09 21.30 -13.49
CA ASP A 18 23.90 21.33 -12.63
C ASP A 18 22.95 20.15 -12.81
N ALA A 19 23.20 19.23 -13.77
CA ALA A 19 22.50 17.94 -13.95
C ALA A 19 20.97 18.01 -13.71
N LYS A 20 20.36 19.14 -14.05
CA LYS A 20 18.99 19.45 -13.68
C LYS A 20 18.09 18.73 -14.68
N ASN A 21 17.18 17.89 -14.20
CA ASN A 21 16.19 17.23 -15.05
C ASN A 21 15.16 18.26 -15.56
N VAL A 22 15.56 19.07 -16.53
CA VAL A 22 14.72 20.09 -17.15
C VAL A 22 13.57 19.37 -17.86
N ASN A 23 12.33 19.74 -17.54
CA ASN A 23 11.09 19.18 -18.10
C ASN A 23 10.76 17.72 -17.74
N ASN A 24 11.42 17.08 -16.76
CA ASN A 24 11.18 15.67 -16.40
C ASN A 24 11.25 14.69 -17.60
N TRP A 25 12.17 14.97 -18.53
CA TRP A 25 12.38 14.14 -19.73
C TRP A 25 13.26 12.91 -19.43
N HIS A 26 14.08 12.98 -18.38
CA HIS A 26 14.88 11.85 -17.90
C HIS A 26 14.08 11.01 -16.91
N TRP A 27 14.13 9.70 -17.08
CA TRP A 27 13.48 8.73 -16.21
C TRP A 27 13.95 8.92 -14.77
N THR A 28 13.02 9.29 -13.88
CA THR A 28 13.27 9.31 -12.44
C THR A 28 12.34 8.31 -11.78
N GLU A 29 12.93 7.27 -11.22
CA GLU A 29 12.26 6.33 -10.34
C GLU A 29 12.49 6.76 -8.89
N LYS A 30 11.42 6.74 -8.10
CA LYS A 30 11.51 6.93 -6.66
C LYS A 30 10.95 5.71 -5.95
N ASN A 31 11.74 5.18 -5.02
CA ASN A 31 11.31 4.07 -4.18
C ASN A 31 10.27 4.58 -3.16
N ALA A 32 9.06 4.02 -3.23
CA ALA A 32 7.95 4.29 -2.31
C ALA A 32 7.73 3.14 -1.31
N THR A 33 8.55 2.10 -1.33
CA THR A 33 8.45 0.90 -0.50
C THR A 33 8.49 1.23 1.00
N PRO A 34 9.46 2.02 1.53
CA PRO A 34 9.53 2.29 2.97
C PRO A 34 8.29 3.01 3.49
N TRP A 35 7.90 4.09 2.81
CA TRP A 35 6.69 4.84 3.13
C TRP A 35 5.43 3.96 3.07
N SER A 36 5.32 3.12 2.04
CA SER A 36 4.16 2.24 1.87
C SER A 36 4.04 1.23 2.99
N LYS A 37 5.15 0.60 3.41
CA LYS A 37 5.15 -0.35 4.53
C LYS A 37 4.71 0.32 5.83
N GLU A 38 5.24 1.49 6.13
CA GLU A 38 4.85 2.27 7.31
C GLU A 38 3.38 2.68 7.25
N ARG A 39 2.93 3.13 6.08
CA ARG A 39 1.57 3.62 5.90
C ARG A 39 0.55 2.50 6.00
N LEU A 40 0.75 1.39 5.31
CA LEU A 40 -0.10 0.19 5.40
C LEU A 40 -0.16 -0.33 6.84
N LYS A 41 0.98 -0.36 7.54
CA LYS A 41 1.03 -0.71 8.97
C LYS A 41 0.18 0.24 9.81
N SER A 42 0.27 1.54 9.59
CA SER A 42 -0.52 2.54 10.34
C SER A 42 -2.02 2.49 10.07
N LEU A 43 -2.43 2.11 8.85
CA LEU A 43 -3.84 2.07 8.45
C LEU A 43 -4.57 0.82 8.95
N LEU A 44 -3.84 -0.30 9.08
CA LEU A 44 -4.39 -1.60 9.46
C LEU A 44 -4.24 -1.92 10.95
N LYS A 45 -3.20 -1.38 11.60
CA LYS A 45 -2.99 -1.59 13.03
C LYS A 45 -4.16 -1.01 13.83
N ASP A 46 -4.58 -1.76 14.86
CA ASP A 46 -5.65 -1.37 15.77
C ASP A 46 -7.02 -1.18 15.10
N LEU A 47 -7.21 -1.69 13.87
CA LEU A 47 -8.52 -1.69 13.21
C LEU A 47 -9.49 -2.57 14.02
N GLU A 48 -10.57 -1.97 14.47
CA GLU A 48 -11.63 -2.62 15.24
C GLU A 48 -12.84 -2.91 14.35
N ILE A 49 -13.40 -4.10 14.52
CA ILE A 49 -14.53 -4.63 13.79
C ILE A 49 -15.54 -5.05 14.87
N GLU A 50 -16.58 -4.25 15.06
CA GLU A 50 -17.62 -4.52 16.06
C GLU A 50 -18.96 -4.77 15.38
N THR A 51 -19.66 -5.81 15.82
CA THR A 51 -21.05 -6.08 15.46
C THR A 51 -21.85 -6.47 16.69
N ASP A 52 -23.15 -6.69 16.51
CA ASP A 52 -23.99 -7.17 17.59
C ASP A 52 -23.63 -8.58 18.07
N GLU A 53 -22.89 -9.36 17.27
CA GLU A 53 -22.53 -10.75 17.58
C GLU A 53 -21.19 -10.85 18.32
N GLY A 54 -20.27 -9.91 18.08
CA GLY A 54 -18.94 -9.96 18.67
C GLY A 54 -18.05 -8.79 18.25
N LYS A 55 -16.80 -8.83 18.73
CA LYS A 55 -15.79 -7.83 18.46
C LYS A 55 -14.50 -8.50 18.01
N ALA A 56 -13.90 -8.01 16.94
CA ALA A 56 -12.58 -8.41 16.48
C ALA A 56 -11.68 -7.18 16.32
N LYS A 57 -10.39 -7.34 16.58
CA LYS A 57 -9.38 -6.28 16.46
C LYS A 57 -8.12 -6.82 15.82
N ILE A 58 -7.56 -6.05 14.90
CA ILE A 58 -6.24 -6.32 14.33
C ILE A 58 -5.18 -5.92 15.36
N THR A 59 -4.43 -6.90 15.85
CA THR A 59 -3.41 -6.69 16.89
C THR A 59 -2.07 -6.30 16.29
N GLU A 60 -1.70 -6.92 15.18
CA GLU A 60 -0.39 -6.72 14.58
C GLU A 60 -0.43 -6.93 13.06
N VAL A 61 0.45 -6.19 12.38
CA VAL A 61 0.81 -6.44 10.98
C VAL A 61 2.12 -7.22 10.99
N THR A 62 2.03 -8.53 10.77
CA THR A 62 3.16 -9.46 10.91
C THR A 62 4.05 -9.45 9.67
N LYS A 63 3.46 -9.29 8.49
CA LYS A 63 4.21 -9.31 7.22
C LYS A 63 3.65 -8.31 6.23
N ILE A 64 4.55 -7.57 5.58
CA ILE A 64 4.25 -6.75 4.40
C ILE A 64 5.37 -7.04 3.39
N ASP A 65 5.13 -7.99 2.50
CA ASP A 65 6.04 -8.31 1.41
C ASP A 65 5.60 -7.64 0.13
N GLY A 66 6.58 -7.24 -0.65
CA GLY A 66 6.37 -6.53 -1.89
C GLY A 66 7.06 -5.18 -1.91
N GLU A 67 6.75 -4.41 -2.94
CA GLU A 67 7.45 -3.21 -3.30
C GLU A 67 6.52 -2.19 -3.95
N ALA A 68 6.91 -0.92 -3.86
CA ALA A 68 6.22 0.16 -4.55
C ALA A 68 7.21 1.17 -5.11
N TYR A 69 6.98 1.59 -6.35
CA TYR A 69 7.78 2.58 -7.05
C TYR A 69 6.88 3.62 -7.72
N ALA A 70 7.34 4.86 -7.72
CA ALA A 70 6.73 5.92 -8.52
C ALA A 70 7.69 6.32 -9.65
N ASN A 71 7.16 6.31 -10.86
CA ASN A 71 7.86 6.71 -12.06
C ASN A 71 7.25 7.98 -12.65
N ASN A 72 8.08 8.94 -13.04
CA ASN A 72 7.61 10.09 -13.81
C ASN A 72 8.02 9.95 -15.28
N ARG A 73 7.04 9.80 -16.16
CA ARG A 73 7.25 9.74 -17.61
C ARG A 73 6.34 10.74 -18.30
N LYS A 74 6.92 11.70 -19.03
CA LYS A 74 6.17 12.72 -19.79
C LYS A 74 5.11 13.45 -18.93
N ALA A 75 5.49 13.86 -17.72
CA ALA A 75 4.61 14.49 -16.73
C ALA A 75 3.42 13.62 -16.23
N LYS A 76 3.43 12.32 -16.53
CA LYS A 76 2.51 11.34 -15.92
C LYS A 76 3.24 10.57 -14.83
N LEU A 77 2.67 10.60 -13.62
CA LEU A 77 3.10 9.72 -12.54
C LEU A 77 2.47 8.35 -12.74
N ILE A 78 3.30 7.33 -12.81
CA ILE A 78 2.92 5.92 -12.90
C ILE A 78 3.39 5.26 -11.62
N PHE A 79 2.50 4.57 -10.93
CA PHE A 79 2.82 3.83 -9.72
C PHE A 79 2.73 2.35 -10.01
N PHE A 80 3.74 1.63 -9.59
CA PHE A 80 3.76 0.17 -9.57
C PHE A 80 3.80 -0.24 -8.11
N TYR A 81 2.90 -1.11 -7.69
CA TYR A 81 2.90 -1.60 -6.32
C TYR A 81 2.35 -3.00 -6.28
N GLU A 82 3.02 -3.89 -5.58
CA GLU A 82 2.51 -5.24 -5.32
C GLU A 82 2.74 -5.53 -3.85
N TRP A 83 1.69 -6.00 -3.17
CA TRP A 83 1.73 -6.28 -1.75
C TRP A 83 1.02 -7.57 -1.39
N VAL A 84 1.71 -8.37 -0.59
CA VAL A 84 1.16 -9.47 0.20
C VAL A 84 1.25 -9.08 1.67
N ILE A 85 0.10 -8.96 2.32
CA ILE A 85 0.00 -8.48 3.70
C ILE A 85 -0.57 -9.58 4.59
N THR A 86 0.09 -9.86 5.70
CA THR A 86 -0.38 -10.76 6.75
C THR A 86 -0.60 -9.99 8.05
N LEU A 87 -1.76 -10.20 8.64
CA LEU A 87 -2.24 -9.53 9.85
C LEU A 87 -2.62 -10.59 10.88
N GLU A 88 -2.46 -10.26 12.16
CA GLU A 88 -3.01 -11.03 13.27
C GLU A 88 -4.20 -10.31 13.88
N TRP A 89 -5.22 -11.08 14.23
CA TRP A 89 -6.42 -10.56 14.86
C TRP A 89 -6.76 -11.32 16.14
N THR A 90 -7.40 -10.61 17.06
CA THR A 90 -8.03 -11.16 18.27
C THR A 90 -9.51 -10.84 18.24
N GLY A 91 -10.36 -11.68 18.83
CA GLY A 91 -11.79 -11.40 18.91
C GLY A 91 -12.51 -12.16 20.01
N THR A 92 -13.68 -11.65 20.38
CA THR A 92 -14.58 -12.20 21.41
C THR A 92 -16.00 -12.20 20.87
N ILE A 93 -16.83 -13.14 21.32
CA ILE A 93 -18.26 -13.23 20.98
C ILE A 93 -19.06 -12.89 22.23
N LYS A 94 -20.23 -12.28 22.09
CA LYS A 94 -21.06 -11.90 23.26
C LYS A 94 -21.41 -13.07 24.19
N ASP A 95 -21.55 -14.28 23.63
CA ASP A 95 -21.88 -15.51 24.37
C ASP A 95 -20.66 -16.33 24.82
N ASP A 96 -19.43 -15.88 24.51
CA ASP A 96 -18.18 -16.58 24.86
C ASP A 96 -17.09 -15.57 25.25
N ASP A 97 -16.79 -15.49 26.55
CA ASP A 97 -15.74 -14.63 27.12
C ASP A 97 -14.32 -15.03 26.70
N LYS A 98 -14.16 -16.12 25.93
CA LYS A 98 -12.85 -16.52 25.41
C LYS A 98 -12.39 -15.59 24.30
N VAL A 99 -11.11 -15.22 24.39
CA VAL A 99 -10.41 -14.51 23.32
C VAL A 99 -9.91 -15.52 22.28
N TRP A 100 -10.43 -15.38 21.07
CA TRP A 100 -10.02 -16.12 19.89
C TRP A 100 -8.96 -15.34 19.12
N LYS A 101 -8.09 -16.07 18.41
CA LYS A 101 -7.00 -15.52 17.61
C LYS A 101 -6.98 -16.13 16.23
N GLY A 102 -6.42 -15.40 15.29
CA GLY A 102 -6.23 -15.88 13.94
C GLY A 102 -5.44 -14.91 13.07
N LYS A 103 -5.44 -15.19 11.77
CA LYS A 103 -4.73 -14.39 10.77
C LYS A 103 -5.67 -13.91 9.68
N ILE A 104 -5.32 -12.77 9.10
CA ILE A 104 -5.92 -12.24 7.87
C ILE A 104 -4.79 -12.07 6.86
N GLU A 105 -5.01 -12.59 5.66
CA GLU A 105 -4.08 -12.46 4.54
C GLU A 105 -4.73 -11.70 3.37
N ILE A 106 -3.95 -10.79 2.80
CA ILE A 106 -4.30 -9.99 1.63
C ILE A 106 -3.24 -10.27 0.56
N PRO A 107 -3.50 -11.19 -0.38
CA PRO A 107 -2.47 -11.66 -1.31
C PRO A 107 -2.38 -10.87 -2.62
N ASN A 108 -3.34 -10.00 -2.94
CA ASN A 108 -3.48 -9.38 -4.26
C ASN A 108 -3.72 -7.87 -4.19
N LEU A 109 -3.01 -7.16 -3.32
CA LEU A 109 -3.03 -5.70 -3.38
C LEU A 109 -2.00 -5.25 -4.43
N SER A 110 -2.45 -5.00 -5.65
CA SER A 110 -1.60 -4.50 -6.74
C SER A 110 -2.25 -3.39 -7.56
N GLU A 111 -1.50 -2.76 -8.49
CA GLU A 111 -2.06 -1.78 -9.43
C GLU A 111 -3.06 -2.37 -10.42
N GLU A 112 -3.05 -3.69 -10.62
CA GLU A 112 -3.99 -4.40 -11.50
C GLU A 112 -5.34 -4.65 -10.84
N ASN A 113 -5.42 -4.51 -9.51
CA ASN A 113 -6.63 -4.76 -8.74
C ASN A 113 -7.18 -3.48 -8.14
N ASP A 114 -8.48 -3.25 -8.30
CA ASP A 114 -9.15 -2.18 -7.57
C ASP A 114 -9.19 -2.51 -6.08
N ALA A 115 -9.16 -1.46 -5.24
CA ALA A 115 -9.22 -1.61 -3.78
C ALA A 115 -10.43 -2.46 -3.31
N HIS A 116 -11.52 -2.43 -4.06
CA HIS A 116 -12.75 -3.18 -3.78
C HIS A 116 -12.70 -4.65 -4.20
N GLU A 117 -11.74 -5.04 -5.04
CA GLU A 117 -11.56 -6.42 -5.55
C GLU A 117 -10.50 -7.20 -4.76
N VAL A 118 -9.81 -6.52 -3.83
CA VAL A 118 -8.82 -7.14 -2.97
C VAL A 118 -9.44 -8.31 -2.19
N ASN A 119 -8.76 -9.45 -2.22
CA ASN A 119 -9.12 -10.67 -1.51
C ASN A 119 -8.68 -10.56 -0.05
N VAL A 120 -9.57 -10.96 0.85
CA VAL A 120 -9.32 -10.98 2.29
C VAL A 120 -9.56 -12.40 2.79
N VAL A 121 -8.48 -13.12 3.07
CA VAL A 121 -8.52 -14.51 3.53
C VAL A 121 -8.42 -14.50 5.05
N VAL A 122 -9.47 -14.97 5.73
CA VAL A 122 -9.52 -15.00 7.21
C VAL A 122 -9.39 -16.44 7.70
N THR A 123 -8.43 -16.68 8.60
CA THR A 123 -8.17 -17.95 9.29
C THR A 123 -8.20 -17.75 10.81
N ALA A 124 -8.40 -18.84 11.54
CA ALA A 124 -8.40 -18.87 13.01
C ALA A 124 -7.46 -19.98 13.50
N ASP A 125 -6.79 -19.77 14.63
CA ASP A 125 -5.80 -20.72 15.16
C ASP A 125 -6.43 -22.01 15.69
N LYS A 126 -7.69 -21.94 16.09
CA LYS A 126 -8.47 -23.07 16.63
C LYS A 126 -9.84 -23.11 15.96
N ASP A 127 -10.26 -24.31 15.59
CA ASP A 127 -11.60 -24.52 15.04
C ASP A 127 -12.62 -24.73 16.16
N SER A 128 -13.65 -23.89 16.15
CA SER A 128 -14.81 -23.96 17.03
C SER A 128 -15.99 -23.25 16.37
N GLU A 129 -17.19 -23.41 16.91
CA GLU A 129 -18.35 -22.65 16.46
C GLU A 129 -18.13 -21.13 16.64
N ALA A 130 -17.49 -20.74 17.73
CA ALA A 130 -17.13 -19.35 18.01
C ALA A 130 -16.12 -18.80 16.99
N SER A 131 -15.05 -19.54 16.65
CA SER A 131 -14.08 -19.08 15.66
C SER A 131 -14.67 -19.02 14.25
N TYR A 132 -15.65 -19.87 13.94
CA TYR A 132 -16.41 -19.79 12.69
C TYR A 132 -17.25 -18.51 12.61
N LYS A 133 -18.01 -18.17 13.66
CA LYS A 133 -18.79 -16.92 13.74
C LYS A 133 -17.90 -15.68 13.61
N LEU A 134 -16.76 -15.64 14.30
CA LEU A 134 -15.78 -14.55 14.16
C LEU A 134 -15.21 -14.45 12.75
N LYS A 135 -14.87 -15.58 12.10
CA LYS A 135 -14.44 -15.59 10.69
C LYS A 135 -15.52 -15.00 9.77
N GLN A 136 -16.79 -15.34 9.97
CA GLN A 136 -17.90 -14.78 9.18
C GLN A 136 -18.08 -13.28 9.43
N LEU A 137 -18.01 -12.83 10.68
CA LEU A 137 -18.08 -11.42 11.07
C LEU A 137 -16.98 -10.60 10.41
N ILE A 138 -15.73 -11.08 10.45
CA ILE A 138 -14.60 -10.38 9.81
C ILE A 138 -14.79 -10.37 8.28
N ARG A 139 -15.34 -11.43 7.67
CA ARG A 139 -15.61 -11.46 6.23
C ARG A 139 -16.74 -10.53 5.79
N SER A 140 -17.76 -10.33 6.62
CA SER A 140 -18.90 -9.48 6.27
C SER A 140 -18.57 -8.00 6.47
N VAL A 141 -18.06 -7.63 7.65
CA VAL A 141 -17.80 -6.22 8.01
C VAL A 141 -16.33 -5.85 7.84
N GLY A 142 -15.44 -6.69 8.34
CA GLY A 142 -13.99 -6.45 8.30
C GLY A 142 -13.43 -6.31 6.88
N THR A 143 -13.90 -7.11 5.93
CA THR A 143 -13.49 -7.01 4.52
C THR A 143 -13.81 -5.63 3.93
N GLY A 144 -14.97 -5.05 4.24
CA GLY A 144 -15.33 -3.70 3.79
C GLY A 144 -14.37 -2.64 4.34
N LEU A 145 -14.09 -2.70 5.65
CA LEU A 145 -13.17 -1.78 6.32
C LEU A 145 -11.74 -1.91 5.79
N ILE A 146 -11.24 -3.13 5.60
CA ILE A 146 -9.91 -3.38 5.04
C ILE A 146 -9.82 -2.78 3.64
N ARG A 147 -10.82 -3.02 2.78
CA ARG A 147 -10.85 -2.47 1.42
C ARG A 147 -10.88 -0.94 1.41
N GLU A 148 -11.59 -0.32 2.34
CA GLU A 148 -11.57 1.14 2.52
C GLU A 148 -10.16 1.64 2.86
N LYS A 149 -9.45 0.97 3.79
CA LYS A 149 -8.06 1.30 4.13
C LYS A 149 -7.11 1.09 2.95
N MET A 150 -7.30 0.07 2.14
CA MET A 150 -6.50 -0.13 0.92
C MET A 150 -6.76 0.99 -0.09
N GLY A 151 -8.02 1.41 -0.27
CA GLY A 151 -8.38 2.56 -1.10
C GLY A 151 -7.75 3.86 -0.61
N GLN A 152 -7.70 4.07 0.70
CA GLN A 152 -7.03 5.21 1.32
C GLN A 152 -5.53 5.20 1.01
N TYR A 153 -4.86 4.06 1.17
CA TYR A 153 -3.44 3.90 0.82
C TYR A 153 -3.18 4.24 -0.67
N ILE A 154 -3.97 3.68 -1.59
CA ILE A 154 -3.82 3.90 -3.04
C ILE A 154 -4.01 5.39 -3.38
N LYS A 155 -5.00 6.04 -2.77
CA LYS A 155 -5.26 7.48 -2.95
C LYS A 155 -4.07 8.32 -2.51
N GLU A 156 -3.52 8.05 -1.33
CA GLU A 156 -2.38 8.80 -0.80
C GLU A 156 -1.09 8.55 -1.56
N LEU A 157 -0.87 7.31 -2.03
CA LEU A 157 0.24 6.98 -2.92
C LEU A 157 0.17 7.83 -4.20
N ARG A 158 -1.01 7.89 -4.83
CA ARG A 158 -1.25 8.67 -6.06
C ARG A 158 -1.15 10.18 -5.87
N GLN A 159 -1.46 10.69 -4.68
CA GLN A 159 -1.29 12.10 -4.32
C GLN A 159 0.19 12.47 -4.08
N GLY A 160 1.10 11.50 -4.09
CA GLY A 160 2.51 11.74 -3.85
C GLY A 160 2.82 12.00 -2.38
N SER A 161 1.98 11.53 -1.45
CA SER A 161 2.23 11.65 0.00
C SER A 161 3.55 10.99 0.43
N CYS A 162 4.02 10.00 -0.33
CA CYS A 162 5.35 9.42 -0.22
C CYS A 162 6.51 10.42 -0.45
N PHE A 163 6.26 11.53 -1.14
CA PHE A 163 7.27 12.50 -1.56
C PHE A 163 7.17 13.85 -0.85
N LEU A 164 6.10 14.06 -0.06
CA LEU A 164 5.88 15.31 0.69
C LEU A 164 6.80 15.47 1.92
N HIS A 165 7.50 14.42 2.34
CA HIS A 165 8.49 14.47 3.42
C HIS A 165 9.94 14.79 2.95
N ILE A 166 10.11 15.18 1.68
CA ILE A 166 11.42 15.48 1.07
C ILE A 166 11.44 16.92 0.49
N MET A 167 10.52 17.80 0.88
CA MET A 167 10.57 19.24 0.58
C MET A 167 10.76 20.08 1.83
#